data_AF-A0A943PUE5-F1
#
_entry.id   AF-A0A943PUE5-F1
#
_cell.length_a   1.000
_cell.length_b   1.000
_cell.length_c   1.000
_cell.angle_alpha   90.00
_cell.angle_beta   90.00
_cell.angle_gamma   90.00
#
_symmetry.space_group_name_H-M   'P 1'
#
loop_
_entity.id
_entity.type
_entity.pdbx_description
1 polymer ?
#
loop_
_entity_poly.entity_id
_entity_poly.type
_entity_poly.pdbx_seq_one_letter_code
_entity_poly.pdbx_strand_id
1 'polypeptide(L)'
;MDHNKIIGSNVRFERQKRNLTIDELSEILNIAPGFLGLIERGQRGTSIKNLCRIANFFSITLDQLITCPSDERIVIKEEPSIDKKRTTISTYVNSMDEQELDFVIGTMKNFKKYVSNKHGEKEDINS
;
A
#
# COMPACT_ATOMS: atom_id res chain seq x y z
N MET A 1 -7.58 -18.75 -10.46
CA MET A 1 -6.45 -17.84 -10.71
C MET A 1 -5.14 -18.54 -10.39
N ASP A 2 -4.18 -18.50 -11.31
CA ASP A 2 -2.81 -18.97 -11.03
C ASP A 2 -2.06 -17.85 -10.27
N HIS A 3 -1.90 -18.03 -8.97
CA HIS A 3 -1.29 -17.02 -8.09
C HIS A 3 0.18 -16.78 -8.45
N ASN A 4 0.88 -17.80 -8.96
CA ASN A 4 2.27 -17.63 -9.38
C ASN A 4 2.39 -16.74 -10.62
N LYS A 5 1.42 -16.80 -11.54
CA LYS A 5 1.37 -15.90 -12.70
C LYS A 5 1.14 -14.45 -12.29
N ILE A 6 0.26 -14.20 -11.32
CA ILE A 6 -0.02 -12.85 -10.81
C ILE A 6 1.23 -12.27 -10.14
N ILE A 7 1.79 -13.01 -9.18
CA ILE A 7 3.01 -12.62 -8.48
C ILE A 7 4.16 -12.39 -9.47
N GLY A 8 4.40 -13.35 -10.36
CA GLY A 8 5.47 -13.25 -11.35
C GLY A 8 5.35 -12.02 -12.25
N SER A 9 4.13 -11.72 -12.70
CA SER A 9 3.84 -10.52 -13.48
C SER A 9 4.11 -9.23 -12.69
N ASN A 10 3.69 -9.18 -11.42
CA ASN A 10 3.89 -8.02 -10.55
C ASN A 10 5.39 -7.79 -10.24
N VAL A 11 6.14 -8.86 -9.96
CA VAL A 11 7.61 -8.80 -9.77
C VAL A 11 8.30 -8.25 -11.02
N ARG A 12 7.95 -8.79 -12.20
CA ARG A 12 8.51 -8.32 -13.47
C ARG A 12 8.19 -6.86 -13.74
N PHE A 13 6.95 -6.44 -13.46
CA PHE A 13 6.50 -5.07 -13.63
C PHE A 13 7.31 -4.10 -12.75
N GLU A 14 7.41 -4.36 -11.44
CA GLU A 14 8.14 -3.48 -10.52
C GLU A 14 9.65 -3.46 -10.80
N ARG A 15 10.22 -4.59 -11.28
CA ARG A 15 11.61 -4.65 -11.74
C ARG A 15 11.84 -3.75 -12.96
N GLN A 16 11.00 -3.90 -13.99
CA GLN A 16 11.11 -3.11 -15.23
C GLN A 16 10.87 -1.61 -14.98
N LYS A 17 9.93 -1.27 -14.08
CA LYS A 17 9.67 0.11 -13.64
C LYS A 17 10.92 0.79 -13.04
N ARG A 18 11.84 0.02 -12.46
CA ARG A 18 13.11 0.49 -11.88
C ARG A 18 14.31 0.30 -12.81
N ASN A 19 14.08 -0.11 -14.06
CA ASN A 19 15.12 -0.38 -15.07
C ASN A 19 16.17 -1.41 -14.63
N LEU A 20 15.79 -2.36 -13.78
CA LEU A 20 16.69 -3.42 -13.32
C LEU A 20 16.66 -4.62 -14.27
N THR A 21 17.83 -5.19 -14.54
CA THR A 21 18.00 -6.50 -15.17
C THR A 21 17.61 -7.62 -14.19
N ILE A 22 17.40 -8.83 -14.71
CA ILE A 22 17.16 -10.00 -13.85
C ILE A 22 18.37 -10.22 -12.94
N ASP A 23 19.58 -10.12 -13.47
CA ASP A 23 20.82 -10.36 -12.71
C ASP A 23 20.98 -9.35 -11.57
N GLU A 24 20.79 -8.05 -11.82
CA GLU A 24 20.86 -7.01 -10.78
C GLU A 24 19.82 -7.23 -9.67
N LEU A 25 18.55 -7.51 -10.03
CA LEU A 25 17.52 -7.77 -9.03
C LEU A 25 17.83 -9.04 -8.24
N SER A 26 18.34 -10.07 -8.92
CA SER A 26 18.72 -11.33 -8.30
C SER A 26 19.84 -11.16 -7.28
N GLU A 27 20.85 -10.37 -7.60
CA GLU A 27 21.94 -10.03 -6.68
C GLU A 27 21.40 -9.30 -5.45
N ILE A 28 20.57 -8.27 -5.65
CA ILE A 28 19.97 -7.49 -4.55
C ILE A 28 19.12 -8.36 -3.62
N LEU A 29 18.32 -9.26 -4.19
CA LEU A 29 17.44 -10.14 -3.42
C LEU A 29 18.14 -11.39 -2.88
N ASN A 30 19.41 -11.60 -3.25
CA ASN A 30 20.19 -12.81 -2.97
C ASN A 30 19.46 -14.10 -3.40
N ILE A 31 19.02 -14.13 -4.66
CA ILE A 31 18.36 -15.27 -5.31
C ILE A 31 19.00 -15.56 -6.66
N ALA A 32 19.09 -16.84 -7.04
CA ALA A 32 19.67 -17.21 -8.33
C ALA A 32 18.89 -16.57 -9.51
N PRO A 33 19.57 -15.99 -10.52
CA PRO A 33 18.93 -15.37 -11.70
C PRO A 33 17.92 -16.28 -12.41
N GLY A 34 18.28 -17.55 -12.61
CA GLY A 34 17.37 -18.53 -13.19
C GLY A 34 16.11 -18.75 -12.35
N PHE A 35 16.24 -18.72 -11.02
CA PHE A 35 15.12 -18.85 -10.09
C PHE A 35 14.20 -17.62 -10.13
N LEU A 36 14.76 -16.41 -10.13
CA LEU A 36 13.98 -15.17 -10.32
C LEU A 36 13.25 -15.18 -11.67
N GLY A 37 13.90 -15.63 -12.74
CA GLY A 37 13.26 -15.80 -14.05
C GLY A 37 12.09 -16.80 -14.04
N LEU A 38 12.20 -17.90 -13.28
CA LEU A 38 11.10 -18.86 -13.09
C LEU A 38 9.93 -18.24 -12.31
N ILE A 39 10.23 -17.41 -11.31
CA ILE A 39 9.23 -16.64 -10.55
C ILE A 39 8.49 -15.67 -11.48
N GLU A 40 9.21 -14.84 -12.24
CA GLU A 40 8.60 -13.83 -13.12
C GLU A 40 7.71 -14.42 -14.21
N ARG A 41 8.01 -15.63 -14.69
CA ARG A 41 7.17 -16.35 -15.66
C ARG A 41 5.98 -17.09 -15.03
N GLY A 42 5.88 -17.10 -13.70
CA GLY A 42 4.89 -17.86 -12.94
C GLY A 42 5.11 -19.38 -13.00
N GLN A 43 6.29 -19.84 -13.41
CA GLN A 43 6.62 -21.25 -13.53
C GLN A 43 6.98 -21.90 -12.19
N ARG A 44 7.44 -21.09 -11.22
CA ARG A 44 7.61 -21.50 -9.82
C ARG A 44 7.16 -20.40 -8.88
N GLY A 45 6.54 -20.81 -7.78
CA GLY A 45 6.35 -19.96 -6.61
C GLY A 45 7.63 -19.80 -5.79
N THR A 46 7.56 -18.95 -4.77
CA THR A 46 8.64 -18.72 -3.80
C THR A 46 8.05 -18.68 -2.39
N SER A 47 8.90 -18.68 -1.37
CA SER A 47 8.43 -18.65 0.03
C SER A 47 7.85 -17.28 0.40
N ILE A 48 6.93 -17.24 1.37
CA ILE A 48 6.41 -15.97 1.92
C ILE A 48 7.55 -15.06 2.39
N LYS A 49 8.61 -15.62 2.99
CA LYS A 49 9.81 -14.87 3.39
C LYS A 49 10.46 -14.14 2.22
N ASN A 50 10.56 -14.79 1.05
CA ASN A 50 11.10 -14.16 -0.15
C ASN A 50 10.13 -13.14 -0.74
N LEU A 51 8.83 -13.41 -0.72
CA LEU A 51 7.82 -12.43 -1.14
C LEU A 51 7.88 -11.16 -0.30
N CYS A 52 8.01 -11.27 1.02
CA CYS A 52 8.17 -10.11 1.90
C CYS A 52 9.44 -9.31 1.58
N ARG A 53 10.56 -9.98 1.28
CA ARG A 53 11.80 -9.30 0.87
C ARG A 53 11.63 -8.55 -0.45
N ILE A 54 10.97 -9.16 -1.42
CA ILE A 54 10.66 -8.54 -2.72
C ILE A 54 9.76 -7.32 -2.52
N ALA A 55 8.68 -7.45 -1.75
CA ALA A 55 7.75 -6.36 -1.46
C ALA A 55 8.46 -5.18 -0.77
N ASN A 56 9.30 -5.48 0.25
CA ASN A 56 10.08 -4.47 0.95
C ASN A 56 11.07 -3.76 0.03
N PHE A 57 11.78 -4.50 -0.83
CA PHE A 57 12.71 -3.90 -1.80
C PHE A 57 11.99 -2.93 -2.74
N PHE A 58 10.80 -3.31 -3.24
CA PHE A 58 10.00 -2.44 -4.09
C PHE A 58 9.24 -1.35 -3.31
N SER A 59 9.28 -1.34 -1.97
CA SER A 59 8.49 -0.42 -1.14
C SER A 59 6.99 -0.50 -1.40
N ILE A 60 6.48 -1.71 -1.60
CA ILE A 60 5.05 -2.02 -1.76
C ILE A 60 4.59 -2.97 -0.66
N THR A 61 3.28 -3.10 -0.46
CA THR A 61 2.74 -4.10 0.46
C THR A 61 2.77 -5.50 -0.16
N LEU A 62 2.76 -6.53 0.68
CA LEU A 62 2.63 -7.91 0.19
C LEU A 62 1.31 -8.13 -0.58
N ASP A 63 0.24 -7.45 -0.16
CA ASP A 63 -1.06 -7.46 -0.85
C ASP A 63 -0.94 -6.96 -2.29
N GLN A 64 -0.28 -5.82 -2.51
CA GLN A 64 -0.02 -5.29 -3.85
C GLN A 64 0.80 -6.25 -4.72
N LEU A 65 1.66 -7.07 -4.11
CA LEU A 65 2.47 -8.04 -4.83
C LEU A 65 1.67 -9.28 -5.27
N ILE A 66 0.63 -9.68 -4.51
CA ILE A 66 -0.12 -10.94 -4.74
C ILE A 66 -1.49 -10.75 -5.39
N THR A 67 -2.02 -9.52 -5.43
CA THR A 67 -3.36 -9.21 -5.96
C THR A 67 -3.34 -8.92 -7.46
N CYS A 68 -4.38 -9.35 -8.17
CA CYS A 68 -4.52 -9.09 -9.61
C CYS A 68 -4.97 -7.64 -9.86
N PRO A 69 -4.47 -6.94 -10.90
CA PRO A 69 -4.97 -5.61 -11.26
C PRO A 69 -6.46 -5.56 -11.67
N SER A 70 -7.10 -6.71 -11.92
CA SER A 70 -8.52 -6.81 -12.27
C SER A 70 -9.43 -7.12 -11.08
N ASP A 71 -8.88 -7.69 -10.01
CA ASP A 71 -9.54 -7.57 -8.71
C ASP A 71 -9.44 -6.10 -8.40
N GLU A 72 -10.59 -5.44 -8.20
CA GLU A 72 -10.70 -4.00 -7.95
C GLU A 72 -9.41 -3.52 -7.33
N ARG A 73 -8.57 -2.86 -8.15
CA ARG A 73 -7.36 -2.26 -7.63
C ARG A 73 -7.88 -1.50 -6.42
N ILE A 74 -7.43 -1.85 -5.23
CA ILE A 74 -7.28 -0.84 -4.20
C ILE A 74 -6.24 0.07 -4.83
N VAL A 75 -6.72 0.95 -5.70
CA VAL A 75 -5.98 2.04 -6.27
C VAL A 75 -5.79 2.89 -5.04
N ILE A 76 -4.71 2.62 -4.29
CA ILE A 76 -4.03 3.67 -3.57
C ILE A 76 -3.48 4.55 -4.68
N LYS A 77 -4.38 5.33 -5.28
CA LYS A 77 -4.07 6.53 -6.03
C LYS A 77 -3.18 7.26 -5.06
N GLU A 78 -1.96 7.59 -5.46
CA GLU A 78 -1.21 8.67 -4.82
C GLU A 78 -1.95 10.01 -5.09
N GLU A 79 -3.19 10.12 -4.62
CA GLU A 79 -3.67 11.30 -3.92
C GLU A 79 -2.77 11.44 -2.68
N PRO A 80 -2.48 12.65 -2.15
CA PRO A 80 -1.68 12.80 -0.93
C PRO A 80 -2.26 11.89 0.16
N SER A 81 -1.57 10.77 0.38
CA SER A 81 -2.11 9.60 1.07
C SER A 81 -2.67 10.03 2.42
N ILE A 82 -3.82 9.47 2.79
CA ILE A 82 -4.34 9.57 4.16
C ILE A 82 -3.24 9.26 5.17
N ASP A 83 -2.30 8.37 4.82
CA ASP A 83 -1.14 8.04 5.63
C ASP A 83 -0.14 9.19 5.73
N LYS A 84 0.14 9.94 4.65
CA LYS A 84 0.95 11.17 4.74
C LYS A 84 0.30 12.19 5.67
N LYS A 85 -1.03 12.38 5.57
CA LYS A 85 -1.77 13.29 6.47
C LYS A 85 -1.73 12.80 7.92
N ARG A 86 -1.86 11.50 8.16
CA ARG A 86 -1.75 10.88 9.50
C ARG A 86 -0.33 10.99 10.06
N THR A 87 0.70 10.80 9.24
CA THR A 87 2.10 10.97 9.62
C THR A 87 2.40 12.41 9.99
N THR A 88 1.88 13.38 9.22
CA THR A 88 2.01 14.80 9.56
C THR A 88 1.33 15.09 10.90
N ILE A 89 0.10 14.63 11.13
CA ILE A 89 -0.60 14.79 12.42
C ILE A 89 0.20 14.16 13.56
N SER A 90 0.67 12.92 13.39
CA SER A 90 1.45 12.20 14.40
C SER A 90 2.76 12.92 14.74
N THR A 91 3.40 13.56 13.76
CA THR A 91 4.63 14.33 13.99
C THR A 91 4.37 15.53 14.91
N TYR A 92 3.28 16.27 14.69
CA TYR A 92 2.93 17.42 15.53
C TYR A 92 2.41 17.00 16.91
N VAL A 93 1.64 15.93 16.98
CA VAL A 93 1.05 15.41 18.24
C VAL A 93 2.13 14.91 19.19
N ASN A 94 3.25 14.39 18.69
CA ASN A 94 4.33 13.85 19.52
C ASN A 94 5.06 14.89 20.38
N SER A 95 4.94 16.18 20.06
CA SER A 95 5.59 17.27 20.81
C SER A 95 4.63 18.10 21.66
N MET A 96 3.37 17.70 21.78
CA MET A 96 2.32 18.44 22.49
C MET A 96 2.26 18.03 23.97
N ASP A 97 1.83 18.97 24.81
CA ASP A 97 1.50 18.69 26.22
C ASP A 97 0.06 18.16 26.41
N GLU A 98 -0.28 17.76 27.63
CA GLU A 98 -1.58 17.15 27.95
C GLU A 98 -2.77 18.08 27.65
N GLN A 99 -2.64 19.38 27.89
CA GLN A 99 -3.71 20.36 27.66
C GLN A 99 -3.94 20.58 26.16
N GLU A 100 -2.85 20.65 25.40
CA GLU A 100 -2.89 20.76 23.94
C GLU A 100 -3.51 19.51 23.30
N LEU A 101 -3.18 18.31 23.81
CA LEU A 101 -3.75 17.04 23.34
C LEU A 101 -5.25 16.98 23.61
N ASP A 102 -5.71 17.36 24.80
CA ASP A 102 -7.13 17.39 25.15
C ASP A 102 -7.92 18.34 24.25
N PHE A 103 -7.35 19.51 23.94
CA PHE A 103 -7.94 20.46 23.00
C PHE A 103 -8.06 19.88 21.58
N VAL A 104 -7.00 19.23 21.09
CA VAL A 104 -7.00 18.60 19.76
C VAL A 104 -8.04 17.48 19.70
N ILE A 105 -8.12 16.63 20.72
CA ILE A 105 -9.13 15.56 20.82
C ILE A 105 -10.54 16.13 20.84
N GLY A 106 -10.79 17.18 21.63
CA GLY A 106 -12.08 17.88 21.68
C GLY A 106 -12.48 18.42 20.30
N THR A 107 -11.54 19.08 19.62
CA THR A 107 -11.73 19.61 18.27
C THR A 107 -12.05 18.49 17.26
N MET A 108 -11.31 17.38 17.30
CA MET A 108 -11.54 16.23 16.42
C MET A 108 -12.91 15.58 16.65
N LYS A 109 -13.37 15.46 17.90
CA LYS A 109 -14.71 14.96 18.24
C LYS A 109 -15.80 15.87 17.67
N ASN A 110 -15.64 17.20 17.83
CA ASN A 110 -16.58 18.19 17.29
C ASN A 110 -16.62 18.16 15.76
N PHE A 111 -15.46 18.05 15.11
CA PHE A 111 -15.36 17.92 13.66
C PHE A 111 -16.05 16.65 13.15
N LYS A 112 -15.84 15.50 13.81
CA LYS A 112 -16.50 14.24 13.45
C LYS A 112 -18.02 14.36 13.55
N LYS A 113 -18.52 15.00 14.61
CA LYS A 113 -19.95 15.28 14.80
C LYS A 113 -20.52 16.16 13.68
N TYR A 114 -19.82 17.23 13.31
CA TYR A 114 -20.23 18.11 12.21
C TYR A 114 -20.31 17.37 10.87
N VAL A 115 -19.30 16.54 10.55
CA VAL A 115 -19.27 15.75 9.31
C VAL A 115 -20.40 14.71 9.28
N SER A 116 -20.71 14.08 10.42
CA SER A 116 -21.84 13.16 10.55
C SER A 116 -23.19 13.83 10.36
N ASN A 117 -23.37 15.06 10.85
CA ASN A 117 -24.63 15.80 10.67
C ASN A 117 -24.86 16.24 9.22
N LYS A 118 -23.80 16.56 8.47
CA LYS A 118 -23.89 17.01 7.08
C LYS A 118 -24.30 15.91 6.07
N HIS A 119 -24.20 14.64 6.45
CA HIS A 119 -24.62 13.50 5.60
C HIS A 119 -26.09 13.08 5.81
N GLY A 120 -26.81 13.67 6.77
CA GLY A 120 -28.21 13.35 7.07
C GLY A 120 -29.26 14.24 6.39
N GLU A 121 -28.87 15.29 5.67
CA GLU A 121 -29.81 16.30 5.10
C GLU A 121 -30.16 16.08 3.61
N LYS A 122 -29.96 14.88 3.05
CA LYS A 122 -30.18 14.61 1.61
C LYS A 122 -31.37 13.70 1.26
N GLU A 123 -32.26 13.35 2.18
CA GLU A 123 -33.42 12.49 1.86
C GLU A 123 -34.81 13.16 1.85
N ASP A 124 -34.96 14.43 2.27
CA ASP A 124 -36.29 15.05 2.35
C ASP A 124 -36.51 16.19 1.35
N ILE A 125 -36.21 15.99 0.07
CA ILE A 125 -36.75 16.87 -0.99
C ILE A 125 -36.99 16.07 -2.27
N ASN A 126 -38.05 15.27 -2.30
CA ASN A 126 -38.88 14.98 -3.47
C ASN A 126 -40.07 14.14 -3.01
N SER A 127 -41.10 14.83 -2.50
CA SER A 127 -42.46 14.32 -2.41
C SER A 127 -43.33 14.97 -3.47
#